data_AF-A0A6M2BSZ3-F1
#
_entry.id   AF-A0A6M2BSZ3-F1
#
_cell.length_a   1.000
_cell.length_b   1.000
_cell.length_c   1.000
_cell.angle_alpha   90.00
_cell.angle_beta   90.00
_cell.angle_gamma   90.00
#
_symmetry.space_group_name_H-M   'P 1'
#
loop_
_entity.id
_entity.type
_entity.pdbx_description
1 polymer ?
#
loop_
_entity_poly.entity_id
_entity_poly.type
_entity_poly.pdbx_seq_one_letter_code
_entity_poly.pdbx_strand_id
1 'polypeptide(L)'
;MSLYKRKDSPFWWVKISRQGHCPLQESTGTANKRQAREYHDRRRAEVWEQHRLGVKPRRKWEEAVLRYLEESADKPGIVTFRFHLRWMQPHLEGMDLTEIDRDVVERIIQTGLREGVTNTTVNRRVQVLRAILRRAAHEWEWLDKVPRFRMLNEPQGRVRFLTRQEAMRLLTELPEHLRAMARFSLATGLRQGNVKRLRWAQVDRERRRAWILAEEAKARRAISVPLNAEAMQVIEEQIGRHPEFVFTFQGEPVTQISTKAWRSAVKRAGIENFRWHDLRHTWASWHAQNGTPMNVLQELGGWRTSEMVQRYAHLSMEHLERYAEQARLSELAIGYDLATLEKETAPKGRLTH
;
A
#
# COMPACT_ATOMS: atom_id res chain seq x y z
N MET A 1 -38.12 -12.17 -43.16
CA MET A 1 -37.75 -13.60 -42.98
C MET A 1 -36.58 -13.68 -42.01
N SER A 2 -36.70 -14.42 -40.92
CA SER A 2 -35.69 -14.50 -39.86
C SER A 2 -34.66 -15.62 -40.03
N LEU A 3 -34.90 -16.54 -40.98
CA LEU A 3 -33.97 -17.58 -41.42
C LEU A 3 -33.70 -17.39 -42.92
N TYR A 4 -32.43 -17.37 -43.31
CA TYR A 4 -32.01 -17.21 -44.70
C TYR A 4 -30.74 -18.00 -44.98
N LYS A 5 -30.46 -18.31 -46.25
CA LYS A 5 -29.19 -18.90 -46.69
C LYS A 5 -28.37 -17.84 -47.40
N ARG A 6 -27.06 -17.82 -47.12
CA ARG A 6 -26.11 -17.01 -47.88
C ARG A 6 -25.56 -17.82 -49.05
N LYS A 7 -25.08 -17.14 -50.10
CA LYS A 7 -24.52 -17.80 -51.30
C LYS A 7 -23.17 -18.47 -51.04
N ASP A 8 -22.49 -18.08 -49.96
CA ASP A 8 -21.14 -18.45 -49.56
C ASP A 8 -21.10 -19.48 -48.41
N SER A 9 -22.25 -19.97 -47.93
CA SER A 9 -22.30 -20.89 -46.78
C SER A 9 -23.38 -21.97 -46.93
N PRO A 10 -23.07 -23.25 -46.65
CA PRO A 10 -24.07 -24.32 -46.68
C PRO A 10 -25.04 -24.26 -45.49
N PHE A 11 -24.73 -23.47 -44.47
CA PHE A 11 -25.49 -23.37 -43.21
C PHE A 11 -26.60 -22.32 -43.29
N TRP A 12 -27.66 -22.55 -42.53
CA TRP A 12 -28.69 -21.53 -42.34
C TRP A 12 -28.14 -20.38 -41.49
N TRP A 13 -28.58 -19.16 -41.77
CA TRP A 13 -28.27 -17.97 -40.99
C TRP A 13 -29.54 -17.44 -40.35
N VAL A 14 -29.41 -16.94 -39.13
CA VAL A 14 -30.50 -16.30 -38.40
C VAL A 14 -30.31 -14.79 -38.36
N LYS A 15 -31.40 -14.05 -38.55
CA LYS A 15 -31.46 -12.59 -38.37
C LYS A 15 -32.48 -12.29 -37.29
N ILE A 16 -31.99 -11.85 -36.13
CA ILE A 16 -32.82 -11.52 -34.97
C ILE A 16 -32.83 -10.00 -34.79
N SER A 17 -34.00 -9.39 -34.94
CA SER A 17 -34.20 -7.96 -34.74
C SER A 17 -34.14 -7.60 -33.25
N ARG A 18 -33.34 -6.59 -32.91
CA ARG A 18 -33.22 -6.03 -31.56
C ARG A 18 -33.78 -4.61 -31.59
N GLN A 19 -34.71 -4.26 -30.71
CA GLN A 19 -35.24 -2.88 -30.67
C GLN A 19 -34.11 -1.90 -30.32
N GLY A 20 -33.87 -0.92 -31.19
CA GLY A 20 -32.86 0.12 -31.02
C GLY A 20 -31.41 -0.26 -31.39
N HIS A 21 -31.16 -1.49 -31.85
CA HIS A 21 -29.81 -1.95 -32.22
C HIS A 21 -29.77 -2.63 -33.59
N CYS A 22 -28.56 -2.73 -34.18
CA CYS A 22 -28.34 -3.52 -35.38
C CYS A 22 -28.81 -4.98 -35.16
N PRO A 23 -29.52 -5.58 -36.13
CA PRO A 23 -30.01 -6.94 -36.03
C PRO A 23 -28.86 -7.93 -35.93
N LEU A 24 -28.93 -8.84 -34.94
CA LEU A 24 -27.94 -9.90 -34.74
C LEU A 24 -28.02 -10.87 -35.92
N GLN A 25 -26.88 -11.15 -36.55
CA GLN A 25 -26.77 -12.08 -37.67
C GLN A 25 -25.69 -13.12 -37.38
N GLU A 26 -26.11 -14.36 -37.17
CA GLU A 26 -25.23 -15.48 -36.81
C GLU A 26 -25.53 -16.69 -37.69
N SER A 27 -24.50 -17.50 -37.98
CA SER A 27 -24.66 -18.80 -38.63
C SER A 27 -25.20 -19.81 -37.62
N THR A 28 -26.17 -20.63 -38.01
CA THR A 28 -26.69 -21.71 -37.15
C THR A 28 -25.77 -22.94 -37.13
N GLY A 29 -24.75 -23.00 -37.98
CA GLY A 29 -23.83 -24.14 -38.08
C GLY A 29 -24.49 -25.45 -38.56
N THR A 30 -25.74 -25.41 -39.01
CA THR A 30 -26.48 -26.59 -39.51
C THR A 30 -27.13 -26.32 -40.85
N ALA A 31 -27.06 -27.31 -41.75
CA ALA A 31 -27.75 -27.29 -43.04
C ALA A 31 -29.23 -27.72 -42.92
N ASN A 32 -29.59 -28.32 -41.77
CA ASN A 32 -30.95 -28.81 -41.50
C ASN A 32 -31.86 -27.65 -41.05
N LYS A 33 -32.92 -27.40 -41.82
CA LYS A 33 -33.87 -26.30 -41.58
C LYS A 33 -34.62 -26.43 -40.24
N ARG A 34 -34.87 -27.66 -39.75
CA ARG A 34 -35.56 -27.89 -38.47
C ARG A 34 -34.68 -27.51 -37.29
N GLN A 35 -33.43 -28.00 -37.25
CA GLN A 35 -32.45 -27.64 -36.23
C GLN A 35 -32.10 -26.14 -36.25
N ALA A 36 -32.04 -25.54 -37.45
CA ALA A 36 -31.85 -24.10 -37.59
C ALA A 36 -33.01 -23.29 -36.99
N ARG A 37 -34.24 -23.82 -37.05
CA ARG A 37 -35.43 -23.21 -36.44
C ARG A 37 -35.43 -23.32 -34.92
N GLU A 38 -35.07 -24.48 -34.38
CA GLU A 38 -34.87 -24.66 -32.93
C GLU A 38 -33.76 -23.75 -32.38
N TYR A 39 -32.64 -23.63 -33.11
CA TYR A 39 -31.57 -22.69 -32.78
C TYR A 39 -32.06 -21.24 -32.81
N HIS A 40 -32.78 -20.85 -33.86
CA HIS A 40 -33.41 -19.53 -33.98
C HIS A 40 -34.33 -19.22 -32.80
N ASP A 41 -35.20 -20.15 -32.43
CA ASP A 41 -36.22 -19.91 -31.40
C ASP A 41 -35.58 -19.79 -30.01
N ARG A 42 -34.59 -20.63 -29.69
CA ARG A 42 -33.77 -20.51 -28.47
C ARG A 42 -33.01 -19.18 -28.42
N ARG A 43 -32.33 -18.82 -29.52
CA ARG A 43 -31.54 -17.58 -29.56
C ARG A 43 -32.43 -16.34 -29.53
N ARG A 44 -33.61 -16.40 -30.14
CA ARG A 44 -34.62 -15.33 -30.06
C ARG A 44 -35.16 -15.19 -28.64
N ALA A 45 -35.40 -16.29 -27.92
CA ALA A 45 -35.80 -16.26 -26.52
C ALA A 45 -34.72 -15.63 -25.64
N GLU A 46 -33.45 -16.02 -25.81
CA GLU A 46 -32.31 -15.40 -25.09
C GLU A 46 -32.17 -13.91 -25.38
N VAL A 47 -32.25 -13.49 -26.65
CA VAL A 47 -32.17 -12.07 -27.02
C VAL A 47 -33.37 -11.28 -26.49
N TRP A 48 -34.55 -11.90 -26.43
CA TRP A 48 -35.76 -11.30 -25.89
C TRP A 48 -35.71 -11.17 -24.35
N GLU A 49 -35.19 -12.19 -23.65
CA GLU A 49 -34.94 -12.14 -22.20
C GLU A 49 -33.88 -11.10 -21.86
N GLN A 50 -32.79 -11.02 -22.62
CA GLN A 50 -31.77 -9.98 -22.47
C GLN A 50 -32.34 -8.57 -22.60
N HIS A 51 -33.26 -8.36 -23.55
CA HIS A 51 -33.85 -7.04 -23.82
C HIS A 51 -34.96 -6.65 -22.85
N ARG A 52 -35.80 -7.61 -22.42
CA ARG A 52 -36.98 -7.35 -21.58
C ARG A 52 -36.72 -7.44 -20.07
N LEU A 53 -35.76 -8.28 -19.65
CA LEU A 53 -35.40 -8.49 -18.24
C LEU A 53 -34.05 -7.83 -17.86
N GLY A 54 -33.36 -7.20 -18.81
CA GLY A 54 -32.04 -6.59 -18.57
C GLY A 54 -30.93 -7.62 -18.31
N VAL A 55 -31.10 -8.86 -18.74
CA VAL A 55 -30.13 -9.94 -18.50
C VAL A 55 -28.82 -9.61 -19.22
N LYS A 56 -27.77 -9.35 -18.45
CA LYS A 56 -26.43 -9.06 -18.97
C LYS A 56 -25.86 -10.29 -19.70
N PRO A 57 -25.09 -10.10 -20.79
CA PRO A 57 -24.47 -11.22 -21.50
C PRO A 57 -23.50 -11.96 -20.57
N ARG A 58 -23.54 -13.30 -20.61
CA ARG A 58 -22.56 -14.13 -19.90
C ARG A 58 -21.17 -13.86 -20.49
N ARG A 59 -20.24 -13.51 -19.60
CA ARG A 59 -18.85 -13.20 -19.92
C ARG A 59 -17.95 -14.10 -19.10
N LYS A 60 -16.86 -14.53 -19.71
CA LYS A 60 -15.88 -15.39 -19.06
C LYS A 60 -14.92 -14.59 -18.19
N TRP A 61 -14.32 -15.28 -17.24
CA TRP A 61 -13.25 -14.74 -16.40
C TRP A 61 -12.08 -14.17 -17.23
N GLU A 62 -11.67 -14.85 -18.29
CA GLU A 62 -10.54 -14.43 -19.14
C GLU A 62 -10.81 -13.08 -19.81
N GLU A 63 -12.03 -12.87 -20.32
CA GLU A 63 -12.44 -11.61 -20.94
C GLU A 63 -12.32 -10.45 -19.93
N ALA A 64 -12.72 -10.69 -18.69
CA ALA A 64 -12.60 -9.71 -17.62
C ALA A 64 -11.14 -9.43 -17.26
N VAL A 65 -10.29 -10.45 -17.22
CA VAL A 65 -8.85 -10.29 -16.94
C VAL A 65 -8.17 -9.48 -18.03
N LEU A 66 -8.40 -9.80 -19.30
CA LEU A 66 -7.81 -9.10 -20.44
C LEU A 66 -8.19 -7.62 -20.41
N ARG A 67 -9.49 -7.32 -20.30
CA ARG A 67 -9.97 -5.94 -20.21
C ARG A 67 -9.40 -5.19 -19.01
N TYR A 68 -9.32 -5.84 -17.84
CA TYR A 68 -8.73 -5.20 -16.65
C TYR A 68 -7.25 -4.84 -16.84
N LEU A 69 -6.49 -5.73 -17.49
CA LEU A 69 -5.06 -5.53 -17.75
C LEU A 69 -4.82 -4.41 -18.77
N GLU A 70 -5.66 -4.30 -19.79
CA GLU A 70 -5.66 -3.17 -20.74
C GLU A 70 -5.95 -1.85 -20.02
N GLU A 71 -7.04 -1.79 -19.25
CA GLU A 71 -7.44 -0.58 -18.50
C GLU A 71 -6.47 -0.21 -17.35
N SER A 72 -5.57 -1.12 -16.97
CA SER A 72 -4.62 -0.93 -15.88
C SER A 72 -3.16 -0.95 -16.34
N ALA A 73 -2.91 -0.86 -17.65
CA ALA A 73 -1.57 -0.96 -18.23
C ALA A 73 -0.59 0.07 -17.63
N ASP A 74 -1.05 1.29 -17.39
CA ASP A 74 -0.22 2.40 -16.89
C ASP A 74 -0.04 2.40 -15.37
N LYS A 75 -0.69 1.47 -14.64
CA LYS A 75 -0.66 1.48 -13.18
C LYS A 75 0.67 0.91 -12.66
N PRO A 76 1.33 1.58 -11.70
CA PRO A 76 2.49 1.01 -11.03
C PRO A 76 2.08 -0.27 -10.29
N GLY A 77 2.82 -1.36 -10.50
CA GLY A 77 2.55 -2.65 -9.87
C GLY A 77 1.76 -3.66 -10.72
N ILE A 78 1.48 -3.35 -12.00
CA ILE A 78 0.83 -4.28 -12.94
C ILE A 78 1.53 -5.65 -13.01
N VAL A 79 2.86 -5.68 -12.85
CA VAL A 79 3.65 -6.92 -12.79
C VAL A 79 3.22 -7.82 -11.61
N THR A 80 2.99 -7.24 -10.43
CA THR A 80 2.51 -7.96 -9.26
C THR A 80 1.07 -8.44 -9.45
N PHE A 81 0.21 -7.63 -10.07
CA PHE A 81 -1.14 -8.05 -10.45
C PHE A 81 -1.12 -9.26 -11.37
N ARG A 82 -0.30 -9.24 -12.43
CA ARG A 82 -0.12 -10.37 -13.36
C ARG A 82 0.36 -11.64 -12.64
N PHE A 83 1.27 -11.50 -11.67
CA PHE A 83 1.72 -12.63 -10.86
C PHE A 83 0.57 -13.28 -10.08
N HIS A 84 -0.27 -12.48 -9.42
CA HIS A 84 -1.45 -12.99 -8.70
C HIS A 84 -2.49 -13.63 -9.63
N LEU A 85 -2.73 -13.02 -10.79
CA LEU A 85 -3.67 -13.54 -11.80
C LEU A 85 -3.21 -14.89 -12.37
N ARG A 86 -1.92 -15.01 -12.71
CA ARG A 86 -1.35 -16.28 -13.20
C ARG A 86 -1.55 -17.42 -12.21
N TRP A 87 -1.41 -17.15 -10.91
CA TRP A 87 -1.66 -18.18 -9.89
C TRP A 87 -3.14 -18.53 -9.76
N MET A 88 -4.06 -17.57 -9.94
CA MET A 88 -5.50 -17.84 -9.85
C MET A 88 -6.08 -18.48 -11.12
N GLN A 89 -5.41 -18.35 -12.26
CA GLN A 89 -5.91 -18.81 -13.56
C GLN A 89 -6.38 -20.27 -13.56
N PRO A 90 -5.63 -21.27 -13.03
CA PRO A 90 -6.06 -22.67 -13.06
C PRO A 90 -7.33 -22.95 -12.26
N HIS A 91 -7.76 -22.03 -11.39
CA HIS A 91 -8.93 -22.18 -10.54
C HIS A 91 -10.19 -21.52 -11.09
N LEU A 92 -10.04 -20.61 -12.06
CA LEU A 92 -11.10 -19.80 -12.63
C LEU A 92 -11.23 -19.95 -14.15
N GLU A 93 -10.35 -20.76 -14.76
CA GLU A 93 -10.30 -20.92 -16.20
C GLU A 93 -11.63 -21.43 -16.76
N GLY A 94 -12.14 -20.71 -17.76
CA GLY A 94 -13.36 -21.05 -18.48
C GLY A 94 -14.67 -20.80 -17.73
N MET A 95 -14.63 -20.35 -16.46
CA MET A 95 -15.82 -20.05 -15.66
C MET A 95 -16.50 -18.76 -16.13
N ASP A 96 -17.83 -18.75 -16.07
CA ASP A 96 -18.59 -17.52 -16.26
C ASP A 96 -18.48 -16.63 -15.01
N LEU A 97 -18.42 -15.31 -15.19
CA LEU A 97 -18.34 -14.36 -14.07
C LEU A 97 -19.50 -14.50 -13.07
N THR A 98 -20.66 -14.95 -13.54
CA THR A 98 -21.85 -15.19 -12.71
C THR A 98 -21.73 -16.42 -11.81
N GLU A 99 -20.83 -17.36 -12.14
CA GLU A 99 -20.57 -18.59 -11.38
C GLU A 99 -19.52 -18.39 -10.30
N ILE A 100 -18.80 -17.27 -10.33
CA ILE A 100 -17.82 -16.90 -9.29
C ILE A 100 -18.58 -16.40 -8.06
N ASP A 101 -19.01 -17.35 -7.25
CA ASP A 101 -19.69 -17.09 -5.99
C ASP A 101 -18.73 -17.10 -4.79
N ARG A 102 -19.30 -17.09 -3.58
CA ARG A 102 -18.52 -17.11 -2.34
C ARG A 102 -17.72 -18.41 -2.18
N ASP A 103 -18.27 -19.55 -2.59
CA ASP A 103 -17.68 -20.87 -2.35
C ASP A 103 -16.50 -21.11 -3.29
N VAL A 104 -16.57 -20.60 -4.52
CA VAL A 104 -15.42 -20.55 -5.44
C VAL A 104 -14.28 -19.75 -4.82
N VAL A 105 -14.57 -18.55 -4.27
CA VAL A 105 -13.53 -17.71 -3.65
C VAL A 105 -12.95 -18.38 -2.40
N GLU A 106 -13.78 -18.99 -1.57
CA GLU A 106 -13.32 -19.73 -0.38
C GLU A 106 -12.42 -20.90 -0.79
N ARG A 107 -12.77 -21.65 -1.84
CA ARG A 107 -11.92 -22.72 -2.37
C ARG A 107 -10.54 -22.20 -2.78
N ILE A 108 -10.46 -21.05 -3.45
CA ILE A 108 -9.19 -20.42 -3.81
C ILE A 108 -8.37 -20.04 -2.57
N ILE A 109 -9.03 -19.50 -1.55
CA ILE A 109 -8.39 -19.17 -0.26
C ILE A 109 -7.81 -20.44 0.37
N GLN A 110 -8.60 -21.51 0.45
CA GLN A 110 -8.17 -22.78 1.03
C GLN A 110 -7.03 -23.43 0.25
N THR A 111 -7.03 -23.36 -1.08
CA THR A 111 -5.89 -23.82 -1.89
C THR A 111 -4.61 -23.07 -1.52
N GLY A 112 -4.66 -21.73 -1.43
CA GLY A 112 -3.50 -20.94 -1.02
C GLY A 112 -2.98 -21.30 0.37
N LEU A 113 -3.88 -21.58 1.31
CA LEU A 113 -3.51 -22.03 2.65
C LEU A 113 -2.86 -23.42 2.66
N ARG A 114 -3.37 -24.37 1.87
CA ARG A 114 -2.78 -25.72 1.74
C ARG A 114 -1.38 -25.69 1.11
N GLU A 115 -1.14 -24.74 0.20
CA GLU A 115 0.18 -24.50 -0.40
C GLU A 115 1.16 -23.81 0.57
N GLY A 116 0.75 -23.48 1.80
CA GLY A 116 1.59 -22.80 2.79
C GLY A 116 1.82 -21.32 2.50
N VAL A 117 0.98 -20.70 1.66
CA VAL A 117 1.09 -19.27 1.34
C VAL A 117 0.59 -18.43 2.51
N THR A 118 1.33 -17.39 2.87
CA THR A 118 0.95 -16.48 3.98
C THR A 118 -0.42 -15.84 3.76
N ASN A 119 -1.17 -15.60 4.85
CA ASN A 119 -2.48 -14.95 4.83
C ASN A 119 -2.48 -13.64 4.05
N THR A 120 -1.44 -12.80 4.22
CA THR A 120 -1.30 -11.54 3.48
C THR A 120 -1.24 -11.78 1.97
N THR A 121 -0.46 -12.75 1.48
CA THR A 121 -0.36 -13.04 0.04
C THR A 121 -1.67 -13.60 -0.52
N VAL A 122 -2.36 -14.47 0.22
CA VAL A 122 -3.69 -14.96 -0.16
C VAL A 122 -4.67 -13.79 -0.25
N ASN A 123 -4.70 -12.92 0.76
CA ASN A 123 -5.50 -11.70 0.76
C ASN A 123 -5.17 -10.78 -0.43
N ARG A 124 -3.90 -10.62 -0.80
CA ARG A 124 -3.52 -9.85 -2.01
C ARG A 124 -4.09 -10.47 -3.28
N ARG A 125 -4.02 -11.79 -3.45
CA ARG A 125 -4.59 -12.49 -4.62
C ARG A 125 -6.09 -12.23 -4.72
N VAL A 126 -6.82 -12.44 -3.64
CA VAL A 126 -8.28 -12.28 -3.63
C VAL A 126 -8.70 -10.79 -3.69
N GLN A 127 -7.85 -9.85 -3.26
CA GLN A 127 -8.04 -8.42 -3.53
C GLN A 127 -8.02 -8.10 -5.03
N VAL A 128 -7.14 -8.74 -5.82
CA VAL A 128 -7.12 -8.58 -7.28
C VAL A 128 -8.42 -9.11 -7.88
N LEU A 129 -8.85 -10.30 -7.47
CA LEU A 129 -10.12 -10.89 -7.89
C LEU A 129 -11.30 -9.94 -7.58
N ARG A 130 -11.35 -9.40 -6.36
CA ARG A 130 -12.37 -8.41 -5.96
C ARG A 130 -12.36 -7.18 -6.84
N ALA A 131 -11.18 -6.67 -7.19
CA ALA A 131 -11.04 -5.48 -8.02
C ALA A 131 -11.64 -5.71 -9.42
N ILE A 132 -11.35 -6.86 -10.02
CA ILE A 132 -11.90 -7.25 -11.33
C ILE A 132 -13.43 -7.40 -11.25
N LEU A 133 -13.94 -8.14 -10.26
CA LEU A 133 -15.39 -8.33 -10.11
C LEU A 133 -16.14 -7.02 -9.84
N ARG A 134 -15.53 -6.09 -9.08
CA ARG A 134 -16.10 -4.74 -8.88
C ARG A 134 -16.14 -3.94 -10.18
N ARG A 135 -15.07 -3.99 -10.97
CA ARG A 135 -15.02 -3.34 -12.28
C ARG A 135 -16.09 -3.91 -13.21
N ALA A 136 -16.22 -5.24 -13.23
CA ALA A 136 -17.26 -5.95 -13.95
C ALA A 136 -18.67 -5.57 -13.52
N ALA A 137 -18.90 -5.37 -12.22
CA ALA A 137 -20.23 -5.02 -11.71
C ALA A 137 -20.59 -3.54 -11.90
N HIS A 138 -19.66 -2.63 -11.61
CA HIS A 138 -19.96 -1.20 -11.45
C HIS A 138 -19.61 -0.34 -12.65
N GLU A 139 -18.74 -0.82 -13.55
CA GLU A 139 -18.23 0.02 -14.66
C GLU A 139 -18.42 -0.64 -16.02
N TRP A 140 -18.29 -1.96 -16.10
CA TRP A 140 -18.52 -2.69 -17.33
C TRP A 140 -19.96 -3.18 -17.47
N GLU A 141 -20.70 -3.20 -16.36
CA GLU A 141 -22.06 -3.72 -16.28
C GLU A 141 -22.18 -5.18 -16.80
N TRP A 142 -21.17 -6.01 -16.52
CA TRP A 142 -21.13 -7.43 -16.86
C TRP A 142 -21.66 -8.32 -15.73
N LEU A 143 -21.72 -7.79 -14.51
CA LEU A 143 -22.18 -8.49 -13.31
C LEU A 143 -23.18 -7.61 -12.55
N ASP A 144 -24.14 -8.21 -11.84
CA ASP A 144 -25.10 -7.44 -11.03
C ASP A 144 -24.60 -7.20 -9.62
N LYS A 145 -23.95 -8.20 -9.04
CA LYS A 145 -23.45 -8.15 -7.66
C LYS A 145 -22.12 -8.85 -7.53
N VAL A 146 -21.23 -8.23 -6.76
CA VAL A 146 -19.95 -8.84 -6.38
C VAL A 146 -20.19 -9.77 -5.18
N PRO A 147 -19.69 -11.02 -5.19
CA PRO A 147 -19.79 -11.91 -4.04
C PRO A 147 -19.11 -11.31 -2.82
N ARG A 148 -19.77 -11.43 -1.66
CA ARG A 148 -19.20 -11.03 -0.37
C ARG A 148 -18.43 -12.20 0.22
N PHE A 149 -17.14 -12.00 0.46
CA PHE A 149 -16.27 -12.98 1.10
C PHE A 149 -15.36 -12.28 2.13
N ARG A 150 -14.96 -13.05 3.14
CA ARG A 150 -14.11 -12.55 4.24
C ARG A 150 -12.65 -12.62 3.83
N MET A 151 -11.86 -11.66 4.32
CA MET A 151 -10.41 -11.71 4.20
C MET A 151 -9.87 -12.51 5.38
N LEU A 152 -8.73 -13.18 5.20
CA LEU A 152 -8.04 -13.85 6.29
C LEU A 152 -7.51 -12.82 7.28
N ASN A 153 -7.45 -13.20 8.55
CA ASN A 153 -6.80 -12.36 9.56
C ASN A 153 -5.30 -12.24 9.23
N GLU A 154 -4.80 -11.02 9.17
CA GLU A 154 -3.36 -10.77 8.98
C GLU A 154 -2.74 -10.50 10.36
N PRO A 155 -1.67 -11.23 10.73
CA PRO A 155 -1.00 -10.93 11.98
C PRO A 155 -0.50 -9.48 11.95
N GLN A 156 -0.69 -8.76 13.07
CA GLN A 156 -0.11 -7.44 13.26
C GLN A 156 1.41 -7.54 13.05
N GLY A 157 1.93 -6.81 12.06
CA GLY A 157 3.36 -6.86 11.75
C GLY A 157 4.18 -6.37 12.95
N ARG A 158 5.08 -7.20 13.47
CA ARG A 158 6.02 -6.79 14.52
C ARG A 158 6.88 -5.64 14.02
N VAL A 159 6.94 -4.55 14.79
CA VAL A 159 7.90 -3.47 14.55
C VAL A 159 9.24 -3.90 15.15
N ARG A 160 10.18 -4.31 14.29
CA ARG A 160 11.58 -4.53 14.69
C ARG A 160 12.37 -3.25 14.45
N PHE A 161 13.13 -2.81 15.45
CA PHE A 161 14.02 -1.66 15.38
C PHE A 161 15.34 -1.97 16.09
N LEU A 162 16.45 -1.34 15.69
CA LEU A 162 17.75 -1.57 16.30
C LEU A 162 17.96 -0.77 17.58
N THR A 163 18.70 -1.36 18.54
CA THR A 163 19.37 -0.56 19.57
C THR A 163 20.53 0.23 18.97
N ARG A 164 21.04 1.23 19.71
CA ARG A 164 22.22 2.01 19.28
C ARG A 164 23.45 1.12 19.07
N GLN A 165 23.65 0.14 19.95
CA GLN A 165 24.75 -0.82 19.85
C GLN A 165 24.59 -1.76 18.65
N GLU A 166 23.39 -2.27 18.40
CA GLU A 166 23.10 -3.08 17.20
C GLU A 166 23.36 -2.30 15.92
N ALA A 167 22.91 -1.04 15.85
CA ALA A 167 23.15 -0.17 14.71
C ALA A 167 24.65 0.05 14.47
N MET A 168 25.43 0.29 15.53
CA MET A 168 26.88 0.44 15.42
C MET A 168 27.56 -0.81 14.86
N ARG A 169 27.23 -2.00 15.41
CA ARG A 169 27.77 -3.27 14.89
C ARG A 169 27.40 -3.49 13.43
N LEU A 170 26.14 -3.23 13.06
CA LEU A 170 25.69 -3.36 11.68
C LEU A 170 26.48 -2.44 10.74
N LEU A 171 26.66 -1.17 11.11
CA LEU A 171 27.38 -0.20 10.28
C LEU A 171 28.84 -0.62 10.07
N THR A 172 29.53 -1.12 11.10
CA THR A 172 30.90 -1.64 11.00
C THR A 172 30.99 -2.80 10.00
N GLU A 173 30.01 -3.70 10.01
CA GLU A 173 29.99 -4.89 9.16
C GLU A 173 29.59 -4.62 7.69
N LEU A 174 28.95 -3.48 7.41
CA LEU A 174 28.49 -3.16 6.06
C LEU A 174 29.65 -2.73 5.15
N PRO A 175 29.62 -3.13 3.85
CA PRO A 175 30.52 -2.55 2.86
C PRO A 175 30.19 -1.06 2.66
N GLU A 176 31.18 -0.29 2.22
CA GLU A 176 31.15 1.17 2.17
C GLU A 176 29.87 1.76 1.55
N HIS A 177 29.50 1.34 0.35
CA HIS A 177 28.30 1.82 -0.34
C HIS A 177 27.01 1.56 0.45
N LEU A 178 26.87 0.38 1.07
CA LEU A 178 25.70 0.06 1.90
C LEU A 178 25.74 0.78 3.24
N ARG A 179 26.94 0.98 3.81
CA ARG A 179 27.14 1.70 5.07
C ARG A 179 26.69 3.15 4.95
N ALA A 180 27.09 3.85 3.89
CA ALA A 180 26.67 5.22 3.62
C ALA A 180 25.13 5.31 3.50
N MET A 181 24.53 4.42 2.69
CA MET A 181 23.07 4.38 2.52
C MET A 181 22.33 4.04 3.83
N ALA A 182 22.88 3.16 4.66
CA ALA A 182 22.28 2.77 5.94
C ALA A 182 22.36 3.90 6.97
N ARG A 183 23.51 4.58 7.08
CA ARG A 183 23.67 5.80 7.90
C ARG A 183 22.65 6.85 7.49
N PHE A 184 22.56 7.15 6.20
CA PHE A 184 21.60 8.13 5.68
C PHE A 184 20.15 7.72 5.96
N SER A 185 19.81 6.43 5.83
CA SER A 185 18.47 5.92 6.13
C SER A 185 18.12 6.01 7.62
N LEU A 186 19.08 5.76 8.51
CA LEU A 186 18.92 5.90 9.97
C LEU A 186 18.79 7.35 10.42
N ALA A 187 19.40 8.29 9.69
CA ALA A 187 19.37 9.71 10.01
C ALA A 187 18.10 10.41 9.50
N THR A 188 17.54 9.97 8.37
CA THR A 188 16.43 10.66 7.68
C THR A 188 15.10 9.91 7.70
N GLY A 189 15.12 8.60 7.96
CA GLY A 189 13.93 7.75 7.87
C GLY A 189 13.37 7.61 6.46
N LEU A 190 14.10 8.04 5.41
CA LEU A 190 13.60 7.99 4.04
C LEU A 190 13.27 6.56 3.59
N ARG A 191 12.28 6.43 2.69
CA ARG A 191 11.93 5.13 2.12
C ARG A 191 13.10 4.62 1.27
N GLN A 192 13.34 3.32 1.31
CA GLN A 192 14.40 2.66 0.53
C GLN A 192 14.41 3.08 -0.95
N GLY A 193 13.24 3.20 -1.59
CA GLY A 193 13.13 3.65 -2.98
C GLY A 193 13.73 5.05 -3.21
N ASN A 194 13.51 5.96 -2.27
CA ASN A 194 13.98 7.34 -2.32
C ASN A 194 15.51 7.41 -2.11
N VAL A 195 16.06 6.57 -1.24
CA VAL A 195 17.51 6.52 -0.99
C VAL A 195 18.25 5.95 -2.20
N LYS A 196 17.74 4.86 -2.80
CA LYS A 196 18.38 4.19 -3.96
C LYS A 196 18.61 5.07 -5.18
N ARG A 197 17.74 6.06 -5.37
CA ARG A 197 17.71 6.90 -6.57
C ARG A 197 17.85 8.38 -6.25
N LEU A 198 18.38 8.71 -5.06
CA LEU A 198 18.58 10.08 -4.65
C LEU A 198 19.57 10.75 -5.60
N ARG A 199 19.13 11.84 -6.24
CA ARG A 199 19.93 12.65 -7.17
C ARG A 199 20.48 13.88 -6.48
N TRP A 200 21.62 14.39 -6.94
CA TRP A 200 22.19 15.65 -6.44
C TRP A 200 21.22 16.83 -6.60
N ALA A 201 20.45 16.86 -7.69
CA ALA A 201 19.43 17.87 -7.93
C ALA A 201 18.29 17.87 -6.88
N GLN A 202 18.14 16.79 -6.12
CA GLN A 202 17.14 16.68 -5.04
C GLN A 202 17.69 17.16 -3.69
N VAL A 203 18.99 17.43 -3.56
CA VAL A 203 19.62 17.77 -2.29
C VAL A 203 20.00 19.24 -2.28
N ASP A 204 19.27 20.04 -1.51
CA ASP A 204 19.59 21.43 -1.20
C ASP A 204 20.51 21.44 0.03
N ARG A 205 21.83 21.54 -0.22
CA ARG A 205 22.85 21.50 0.84
C ARG A 205 22.86 22.77 1.70
N GLU A 206 22.54 23.93 1.11
CA GLU A 206 22.50 25.21 1.82
C GLU A 206 21.35 25.23 2.83
N ARG A 207 20.15 24.79 2.39
CA ARG A 207 18.98 24.70 3.27
C ARG A 207 18.90 23.40 4.06
N ARG A 208 19.88 22.50 3.89
CA ARG A 208 19.97 21.17 4.51
C ARG A 208 18.67 20.37 4.35
N ARG A 209 18.21 20.20 3.10
CA ARG A 209 16.95 19.53 2.77
C ARG A 209 17.11 18.57 1.60
N ALA A 210 16.39 17.45 1.65
CA ALA A 210 16.20 16.57 0.51
C ALA A 210 14.75 16.65 0.01
N TRP A 211 14.57 16.90 -1.28
CA TRP A 211 13.29 17.00 -1.97
C TRP A 211 12.92 15.68 -2.62
N ILE A 212 11.91 15.02 -2.08
CA ILE A 212 11.33 13.82 -2.68
C ILE A 212 10.21 14.24 -3.62
N LEU A 213 10.36 13.94 -4.91
CA LEU A 213 9.38 14.33 -5.94
C LEU A 213 8.05 13.60 -5.73
N ALA A 214 6.95 14.23 -6.16
CA ALA A 214 5.60 13.68 -5.98
C ALA A 214 5.42 12.31 -6.66
N GLU A 215 6.08 12.08 -7.79
CA GLU A 215 6.06 10.82 -8.54
C GLU A 215 6.77 9.68 -7.80
N GLU A 216 7.76 10.01 -6.97
CA GLU A 216 8.53 9.08 -6.15
C GLU A 216 7.94 8.92 -4.75
N ALA A 217 7.12 9.90 -4.32
CA ALA A 217 6.41 9.86 -3.07
C ALA A 217 5.16 8.97 -3.19
N LYS A 218 5.08 7.92 -2.37
CA LYS A 218 3.89 7.06 -2.24
C LYS A 218 2.59 7.83 -1.93
N ALA A 219 2.70 9.05 -1.39
CA ALA A 219 1.58 9.95 -1.10
C ALA A 219 1.23 10.91 -2.25
N ARG A 220 1.93 10.87 -3.38
CA ARG A 220 1.78 11.79 -4.53
C ARG A 220 1.89 13.27 -4.17
N ARG A 221 2.70 13.59 -3.16
CA ARG A 221 3.00 14.95 -2.71
C ARG A 221 4.51 15.09 -2.61
N ALA A 222 5.06 16.19 -3.09
CA ALA A 222 6.46 16.51 -2.87
C ALA A 222 6.68 16.65 -1.35
N ILE A 223 7.71 16.00 -0.82
CA ILE A 223 8.05 16.04 0.60
C ILE A 223 9.46 16.59 0.72
N SER A 224 9.61 17.70 1.45
CA SER A 224 10.91 18.22 1.88
C SER A 224 11.28 17.54 3.19
N VAL A 225 12.35 16.74 3.20
CA VAL A 225 12.88 16.10 4.40
C VAL A 225 14.07 16.92 4.92
N PRO A 226 14.01 17.48 6.14
CA PRO A 226 15.16 18.12 6.76
C PRO A 226 16.30 17.12 6.96
N LEU A 227 17.52 17.54 6.67
CA LEU A 227 18.74 16.75 6.84
C LEU A 227 19.44 17.20 8.12
N ASN A 228 19.61 16.29 9.08
CA ASN A 228 20.41 16.55 10.27
C ASN A 228 21.92 16.55 9.94
N ALA A 229 22.75 16.85 10.93
CA ALA A 229 24.21 16.91 10.76
C ALA A 229 24.79 15.58 10.24
N GLU A 230 24.33 14.44 10.76
CA GLU A 230 24.79 13.12 10.31
C GLU A 230 24.42 12.83 8.84
N ALA A 231 23.20 13.17 8.42
CA ALA A 231 22.77 13.01 7.04
C ALA A 231 23.61 13.91 6.11
N MET A 232 23.87 15.15 6.50
CA MET A 232 24.71 16.08 5.73
C MET A 232 26.14 15.57 5.60
N GLN A 233 26.73 15.05 6.67
CA GLN A 233 28.07 14.45 6.62
C GLN A 233 28.13 13.29 5.62
N VAL A 234 27.12 12.41 5.62
CA VAL A 234 27.06 11.31 4.64
C VAL A 234 26.96 11.83 3.22
N ILE A 235 26.15 12.88 2.97
CA ILE A 235 26.04 13.52 1.66
C ILE A 235 27.40 14.07 1.21
N GLU A 236 28.12 14.75 2.11
CA GLU A 236 29.44 15.32 1.83
C GLU A 236 30.47 14.24 1.45
N GLU A 237 30.48 13.10 2.17
CA GLU A 237 31.34 11.93 1.88
C GLU A 237 31.07 11.31 0.48
N GLN A 238 29.90 11.58 -0.12
CA GLN A 238 29.55 11.06 -1.45
C GLN A 238 29.90 12.02 -2.60
N ILE A 239 30.28 13.27 -2.32
CA ILE A 239 30.60 14.26 -3.37
C ILE A 239 31.74 13.76 -4.26
N GLY A 240 31.59 13.94 -5.57
CA GLY A 240 32.60 13.57 -6.56
C GLY A 240 32.60 12.09 -6.96
N ARG A 241 31.82 11.22 -6.29
CA ARG A 241 31.75 9.79 -6.64
C ARG A 241 30.93 9.52 -7.91
N HIS A 242 29.94 10.36 -8.20
CA HIS A 242 29.10 10.24 -9.39
C HIS A 242 28.43 11.59 -9.73
N PRO A 243 28.27 11.96 -11.02
CA PRO A 243 27.75 13.27 -11.42
C PRO A 243 26.25 13.49 -11.11
N GLU A 244 25.43 12.44 -11.16
CA GLU A 244 23.97 12.56 -11.03
C GLU A 244 23.39 12.01 -9.71
N PHE A 245 23.77 10.79 -9.33
CA PHE A 245 23.28 10.10 -8.14
C PHE A 245 24.19 10.27 -6.92
N VAL A 246 23.58 10.36 -5.74
CA VAL A 246 24.29 10.46 -4.46
C VAL A 246 24.91 9.12 -4.05
N PHE A 247 24.16 8.02 -4.19
CA PHE A 247 24.61 6.69 -3.76
C PHE A 247 24.82 5.76 -4.97
N THR A 248 26.06 5.32 -5.15
CA THR A 248 26.46 4.46 -6.26
C THR A 248 27.28 3.26 -5.78
N PHE A 249 27.36 2.24 -6.64
CA PHE A 249 28.23 1.10 -6.47
C PHE A 249 28.84 0.76 -7.84
N GLN A 250 30.17 0.70 -7.92
CA GLN A 250 30.90 0.42 -9.15
C GLN A 250 30.53 1.37 -10.32
N GLY A 251 30.34 2.65 -10.02
CA GLY A 251 30.01 3.68 -11.03
C GLY A 251 28.53 3.76 -11.38
N GLU A 252 27.69 2.84 -10.92
CA GLU A 252 26.27 2.79 -11.25
C GLU A 252 25.37 3.10 -10.04
N PRO A 253 24.16 3.65 -10.24
CA PRO A 253 23.21 3.88 -9.14
C PRO A 253 22.79 2.57 -8.47
N VAL A 254 22.69 2.57 -7.14
CA VAL A 254 22.34 1.37 -6.38
C VAL A 254 20.87 0.98 -6.62
N THR A 255 20.65 -0.05 -7.44
CA THR A 255 19.29 -0.53 -7.78
C THR A 255 18.72 -1.52 -6.76
N GLN A 256 19.59 -2.26 -6.07
CA GLN A 256 19.24 -3.29 -5.09
C GLN A 256 20.06 -3.13 -3.81
N ILE A 257 19.38 -3.16 -2.66
CA ILE A 257 20.04 -3.01 -1.36
C ILE A 257 19.90 -4.27 -0.49
N SER A 258 18.81 -5.04 -0.64
CA SER A 258 18.60 -6.30 0.08
C SER A 258 19.41 -7.46 -0.54
N THR A 259 20.70 -7.21 -0.75
CA THR A 259 21.62 -8.12 -1.44
C THR A 259 22.13 -9.22 -0.50
N LYS A 260 22.95 -10.14 -1.02
CA LYS A 260 23.69 -11.11 -0.18
C LYS A 260 24.60 -10.39 0.82
N ALA A 261 25.23 -9.28 0.41
CA ALA A 261 26.11 -8.49 1.27
C ALA A 261 25.39 -7.93 2.50
N TRP A 262 24.19 -7.36 2.32
CA TRP A 262 23.35 -6.91 3.43
C TRP A 262 23.03 -8.05 4.40
N ARG A 263 22.53 -9.18 3.88
CA ARG A 263 22.16 -10.35 4.71
C ARG A 263 23.35 -10.91 5.48
N SER A 264 24.52 -10.98 4.85
CA SER A 264 25.74 -11.42 5.52
C SER A 264 26.19 -10.45 6.61
N ALA A 265 26.12 -9.13 6.39
CA ALA A 265 26.48 -8.13 7.40
C ALA A 265 25.53 -8.18 8.61
N VAL A 266 24.21 -8.30 8.38
CA VAL A 266 23.21 -8.48 9.45
C VAL A 266 23.51 -9.72 10.28
N LYS A 267 23.87 -10.84 9.63
CA LYS A 267 24.26 -12.08 10.32
C LYS A 267 25.53 -11.90 11.15
N ARG A 268 26.58 -11.28 10.61
CA ARG A 268 27.84 -11.03 11.34
C ARG A 268 27.67 -10.06 12.51
N ALA A 269 26.77 -9.09 12.39
CA ALA A 269 26.42 -8.16 13.47
C ALA A 269 25.60 -8.81 14.61
N GLY A 270 25.21 -10.08 14.47
CA GLY A 270 24.40 -10.81 15.43
C GLY A 270 22.94 -10.33 15.51
N ILE A 271 22.40 -9.82 14.40
CA ILE A 271 21.06 -9.23 14.36
C ILE A 271 20.10 -10.21 13.70
N GLU A 272 19.03 -10.56 14.40
CA GLU A 272 17.99 -11.45 13.88
C GLU A 272 16.79 -10.69 13.32
N ASN A 273 16.17 -11.30 12.30
CA ASN A 273 14.88 -10.87 11.72
C ASN A 273 14.85 -9.39 11.28
N PHE A 274 15.95 -8.88 10.72
CA PHE A 274 16.10 -7.47 10.33
C PHE A 274 16.27 -7.28 8.82
N ARG A 275 15.46 -6.39 8.25
CA ARG A 275 15.40 -6.04 6.83
C ARG A 275 15.80 -4.58 6.66
N TRP A 276 16.17 -4.17 5.44
CA TRP A 276 16.50 -2.77 5.16
C TRP A 276 15.39 -1.78 5.57
N HIS A 277 14.13 -2.15 5.33
CA HIS A 277 13.00 -1.30 5.68
C HIS A 277 12.89 -1.04 7.20
N ASP A 278 13.46 -1.93 8.02
CA ASP A 278 13.46 -1.79 9.46
C ASP A 278 14.43 -0.68 9.95
N LEU A 279 15.31 -0.16 9.09
CA LEU A 279 16.07 1.07 9.37
C LEU A 279 15.12 2.28 9.53
N ARG A 280 14.05 2.35 8.73
CA ARG A 280 13.04 3.40 8.88
C ARG A 280 12.21 3.19 10.15
N HIS A 281 11.91 1.94 10.50
CA HIS A 281 11.29 1.63 11.80
C HIS A 281 12.21 2.04 12.94
N THR A 282 13.53 1.84 12.80
CA THR A 282 14.54 2.26 13.77
C THR A 282 14.59 3.77 13.96
N TRP A 283 14.65 4.53 12.87
CA TRP A 283 14.56 5.99 12.92
C TRP A 283 13.28 6.47 13.64
N ALA A 284 12.13 5.88 13.30
CA ALA A 284 10.86 6.25 13.92
C ALA A 284 10.79 5.92 15.41
N SER A 285 11.27 4.73 15.80
CA SER A 285 11.36 4.30 17.19
C SER A 285 12.27 5.23 17.99
N TRP A 286 13.43 5.61 17.46
CA TRP A 286 14.34 6.53 18.13
C TRP A 286 13.74 7.93 18.29
N HIS A 287 13.01 8.43 17.29
CA HIS A 287 12.27 9.69 17.45
C HIS A 287 11.22 9.61 18.56
N ALA A 288 10.45 8.52 18.62
CA ALA A 288 9.45 8.31 19.65
C ALA A 288 10.07 8.22 21.05
N GLN A 289 11.17 7.46 21.20
CA GLN A 289 11.94 7.35 22.45
C GLN A 289 12.53 8.70 22.88
N ASN A 290 12.98 9.51 21.92
CA ASN A 290 13.48 10.85 22.18
C ASN A 290 12.36 11.90 22.41
N GLY A 291 11.09 11.49 22.48
CA GLY A 291 9.97 12.36 22.81
C GLY A 291 9.42 13.20 21.66
N THR A 292 9.77 12.88 20.41
CA THR A 292 9.22 13.60 19.25
C THR A 292 7.70 13.40 19.21
N PRO A 293 6.88 14.46 19.18
CA PRO A 293 5.43 14.34 19.09
C PRO A 293 5.00 13.53 17.86
N MET A 294 3.98 12.67 18.00
CA MET A 294 3.60 11.73 16.92
C MET A 294 3.13 12.44 15.64
N ASN A 295 2.51 13.61 15.74
CA ASN A 295 2.13 14.44 14.60
C ASN A 295 3.36 14.97 13.84
N VAL A 296 4.38 15.43 14.58
CA VAL A 296 5.67 15.87 13.99
C VAL A 296 6.39 14.70 13.34
N LEU A 297 6.43 13.54 14.01
CA LEU A 297 7.01 12.32 13.43
C LEU A 297 6.25 11.88 12.17
N GLN A 298 4.92 11.99 12.16
CA GLN A 298 4.09 11.67 10.99
C GLN A 298 4.50 12.51 9.78
N GLU A 299 4.70 13.81 9.99
CA GLU A 299 5.11 14.78 8.96
C GLU A 299 6.52 14.50 8.48
N LEU A 300 7.49 14.38 9.40
CA LEU A 300 8.89 14.09 9.09
C LEU A 300 9.03 12.81 8.24
N GLY A 301 8.28 11.76 8.58
CA GLY A 301 8.31 10.53 7.80
C GLY A 301 7.48 10.58 6.52
N GLY A 302 6.58 11.55 6.35
CA GLY A 302 5.65 11.58 5.23
C GLY A 302 4.68 10.38 5.24
N TRP A 303 4.08 10.11 6.40
CA TRP A 303 3.00 9.13 6.55
C TRP A 303 1.63 9.75 6.24
N ARG A 304 0.80 9.00 5.50
CA ARG A 304 -0.51 9.50 5.03
C ARG A 304 -1.55 9.56 6.16
N THR A 305 -1.50 8.62 7.09
CA THR A 305 -2.48 8.51 8.18
C THR A 305 -1.77 8.39 9.53
N SER A 306 -2.42 8.90 10.58
CA SER A 306 -1.92 8.84 11.95
C SER A 306 -1.77 7.39 12.44
N GLU A 307 -2.67 6.49 12.03
CA GLU A 307 -2.60 5.05 12.33
C GLU A 307 -1.24 4.42 11.94
N MET A 308 -0.60 4.91 10.87
CA MET A 308 0.72 4.39 10.46
C MET A 308 1.83 4.72 11.47
N VAL A 309 1.74 5.86 12.16
CA VAL A 309 2.73 6.31 13.16
C VAL A 309 2.37 5.84 14.58
N GLN A 310 1.08 5.62 14.88
CA GLN A 310 0.61 5.17 16.19
C GLN A 310 1.26 3.86 16.67
N ARG A 311 1.74 3.02 15.75
CA ARG A 311 2.52 1.82 16.10
C ARG A 311 3.78 2.11 16.93
N TYR A 312 4.31 3.34 16.93
CA TYR A 312 5.47 3.73 17.75
C TYR A 312 5.08 4.50 19.02
N ALA A 313 3.80 4.84 19.22
CA ALA A 313 3.37 5.68 20.33
C ALA A 313 3.69 5.06 21.69
N HIS A 314 3.65 3.73 21.81
CA HIS A 314 4.03 3.05 23.05
C HIS A 314 5.50 3.23 23.44
N LEU A 315 6.37 3.64 22.51
CA LEU A 315 7.80 3.88 22.78
C LEU A 315 8.07 5.27 23.35
N SER A 316 7.08 6.16 23.40
CA SER A 316 7.22 7.49 23.99
C SER A 316 6.89 7.53 25.49
N MET A 317 6.62 6.38 26.13
CA MET A 317 6.11 6.35 27.51
C MET A 317 7.09 6.94 28.54
N GLU A 318 8.41 6.75 28.37
CA GLU A 318 9.42 7.43 29.23
C GLU A 318 9.35 8.96 29.16
N HIS A 319 8.76 9.52 28.08
CA HIS A 319 8.61 10.96 27.92
C HIS A 319 7.27 11.49 28.45
N LEU A 320 6.31 10.62 28.80
CA LEU A 320 5.04 11.05 29.39
C LEU A 320 5.25 11.74 30.73
N GLU A 321 6.31 11.38 31.47
CA GLU A 321 6.70 12.05 32.71
C GLU A 321 6.96 13.55 32.48
N ARG A 322 7.71 13.90 31.44
CA ARG A 322 7.98 15.30 31.08
C ARG A 322 6.72 16.07 30.68
N TYR A 323 5.76 15.42 30.01
CA TYR A 323 4.48 16.05 29.67
C TYR A 323 3.55 16.14 30.88
N ALA A 324 3.57 15.15 31.77
CA ALA A 324 2.82 15.19 33.03
C ALA A 324 3.30 16.35 33.92
N GLU A 325 4.62 16.61 33.94
CA GLU A 325 5.21 17.76 34.62
C GLU A 325 4.79 19.12 34.06
N GLN A 326 4.20 19.20 32.86
CA GLN A 326 3.69 20.47 32.31
C GLN A 326 2.34 20.88 32.91
N ALA A 327 1.58 19.93 33.46
CA ALA A 327 0.32 20.22 34.15
C ALA A 327 0.59 20.65 35.60
N ARG A 328 1.30 21.76 35.81
CA ARG A 328 1.61 22.26 37.16
C ARG A 328 0.49 23.15 37.70
N LEU A 329 -0.04 22.79 38.86
CA LEU A 329 -0.96 23.65 39.63
C LEU A 329 -0.26 24.85 40.27
N SER A 330 1.08 24.89 40.28
CA SER A 330 1.85 25.99 40.89
C SER A 330 1.64 27.34 40.18
N GLU A 331 1.20 27.35 38.92
CA GLU A 331 0.86 28.58 38.20
C GLU A 331 -0.52 29.15 38.58
N LEU A 332 -1.38 28.37 39.24
CA LEU A 332 -2.66 28.84 39.78
C LEU A 332 -2.52 29.55 41.16
N ALA A 333 -1.36 29.41 41.81
CA ALA A 333 -1.11 29.93 43.16
C ALA A 333 -0.62 31.39 43.19
N ILE A 334 -1.11 32.26 42.30
CA ILE A 334 -0.80 33.71 42.31
C ILE A 334 -2.05 34.57 42.66
N GLY A 335 -3.22 33.96 42.89
CA GLY A 335 -4.48 34.72 43.00
C GLY A 335 -5.22 34.72 44.34
N TYR A 336 -4.78 33.99 45.37
CA TYR A 336 -5.60 33.75 46.57
C TYR A 336 -4.85 33.96 47.89
N ASP A 337 -4.09 35.07 48.01
CA ASP A 337 -3.68 35.56 49.32
C ASP A 337 -3.63 37.09 49.38
N LEU A 338 -4.79 37.72 49.15
CA LEU A 338 -5.05 39.12 49.49
C LEU A 338 -6.52 39.28 49.88
N ALA A 339 -6.87 38.94 51.12
CA ALA A 339 -7.74 39.75 51.97
C ALA A 339 -8.03 39.04 53.29
N THR A 340 -8.14 39.83 54.36
CA THR A 340 -8.45 39.47 55.77
C THR A 340 -7.26 38.86 56.53
N LEU A 341 -6.56 39.53 57.44
CA LEU A 341 -6.99 40.47 58.48
C LEU A 341 -5.83 41.41 58.88
N GLU A 342 -5.92 42.70 58.53
CA GLU A 342 -5.36 43.76 59.38
C GLU A 342 -6.33 44.94 59.38
N LYS A 343 -7.09 45.09 60.47
CA LYS A 343 -7.14 46.32 61.27
C LYS A 343 -8.11 46.20 62.44
N GLU A 344 -7.77 46.98 63.47
CA GLU A 344 -8.49 47.31 64.72
C GLU A 344 -8.19 46.36 65.90
N THR A 345 -7.60 46.78 67.04
CA THR A 345 -7.31 48.10 67.61
C THR A 345 -6.31 47.98 68.77
N ALA A 346 -5.37 48.93 68.81
CA ALA A 346 -4.58 49.58 69.89
C ALA A 346 -4.75 49.21 71.42
N PRO A 347 -3.77 49.62 72.28
CA PRO A 347 -3.26 48.90 73.46
C PRO A 347 -3.75 49.42 74.82
N LYS A 348 -3.49 48.63 75.89
CA LYS A 348 -3.37 48.97 77.35
C LYS A 348 -3.24 47.63 78.10
N GLY A 349 -2.39 47.36 79.08
CA GLY A 349 -1.38 48.07 79.85
C GLY A 349 -0.82 47.07 80.88
N ARG A 350 0.24 47.45 81.59
CA ARG A 350 0.89 46.75 82.73
C ARG A 350 -0.07 45.90 83.59
N LEU A 351 0.43 44.77 84.11
CA LEU A 351 0.77 44.64 85.54
C LEU A 351 1.60 43.37 85.80
N THR A 352 2.59 43.58 86.66
CA THR A 352 3.52 42.65 87.30
C THR A 352 2.82 41.60 88.16
N HIS A 353 3.37 40.40 88.23
CA HIS A 353 3.91 39.82 89.47
C HIS A 353 4.90 38.70 89.17
#